data_AF-Q1MRF0-F1
#
_entry.id   AF-Q1MRF0-F1
#
_cell.length_a   1.000
_cell.length_b   1.000
_cell.length_c   1.000
_cell.angle_alpha   90.00
_cell.angle_beta   90.00
_cell.angle_gamma   90.00
#
_symmetry.space_group_name_H-M   'P 1'
#
loop_
_entity.id
_entity.type
_entity.pdbx_description
1 polymer ?
#
loop_
_entity_poly.entity_id
_entity_poly.type
_entity_poly.pdbx_seq_one_letter_code
_entity_poly.pdbx_strand_id
1 'polypeptide(L)'
;MSRNIFIVLCLGLTIIITGCGIQSVSNSWKRTKKFYGSYINKPACINYSDTDKLDEKDVILASRMMGIDTQLEALQRYLQNSDKPPSDESIIALLNTFPWLSGVVLIEPNGELIAQEPENLLEKSDLAKIIEAKPRGKMLRDIRAAVQETSIGPKVFFSVPVYVDSDMKALFVVYFDIEKLSLYSPYSKALVIFSPEAVLWSGQFSFEDTPLAKENWESLLKNSVSGRVSNQNGEFFWLSHFIGNQEIVFATPVSGKFFEETNQCFLVDLQENTEIEAQNTLLENSENP
;
A
#
# COMPACT_ATOMS: atom_id res chain seq x y z
N MET A 1 14.85 3.90 -81.75
CA MET A 1 15.90 4.34 -80.81
C MET A 1 15.29 4.80 -79.48
N SER A 2 14.33 4.06 -78.91
CA SER A 2 13.61 4.44 -77.68
C SER A 2 13.41 3.29 -76.67
N ARG A 3 13.89 2.07 -77.00
CA ARG A 3 13.70 0.87 -76.16
C ARG A 3 14.90 0.51 -75.27
N ASN A 4 16.05 1.14 -75.51
CA ASN A 4 17.28 0.91 -74.74
C ASN A 4 17.53 1.95 -73.65
N ILE A 5 16.78 3.06 -73.61
CA ILE A 5 16.88 4.07 -72.55
C ILE A 5 16.04 3.66 -71.32
N PHE A 6 14.92 2.97 -71.52
CA PHE A 6 14.06 2.53 -70.42
C PHE A 6 14.65 1.36 -69.61
N ILE A 7 15.40 0.46 -70.25
CA ILE A 7 16.00 -0.70 -69.55
C ILE A 7 17.19 -0.27 -68.68
N VAL A 8 17.97 0.74 -69.11
CA VAL A 8 19.07 1.29 -68.31
C VAL A 8 18.54 2.12 -67.13
N LEU A 9 17.38 2.78 -67.27
CA LEU A 9 16.75 3.50 -66.16
C LEU A 9 16.17 2.55 -65.09
N CYS A 10 15.62 1.39 -65.50
CA CYS A 10 15.09 0.39 -64.55
C CYS A 10 16.19 -0.45 -63.87
N LEU A 11 17.33 -0.72 -64.53
CA LEU A 11 18.47 -1.41 -63.87
C LEU A 11 19.27 -0.52 -62.93
N GLY A 12 19.20 0.82 -63.08
CA GLY A 12 19.82 1.77 -62.15
C GLY A 12 19.06 1.96 -60.83
N LEU A 13 17.77 1.58 -60.78
CA LEU A 13 16.91 1.74 -59.61
C LEU A 13 16.80 0.49 -58.73
N THR A 14 17.25 -0.67 -59.19
CA THR A 14 17.24 -1.92 -58.41
C THR A 14 18.48 -2.14 -57.54
N ILE A 15 19.47 -1.24 -57.57
CA ILE A 15 20.70 -1.35 -56.76
C ILE A 15 20.59 -0.59 -55.41
N ILE A 16 19.47 0.09 -55.14
CA ILE A 16 19.29 0.82 -53.86
C ILE A 16 18.62 -0.04 -52.77
N ILE A 17 18.09 -1.24 -53.06
CA ILE A 17 17.29 -2.01 -52.09
C ILE A 17 18.02 -3.24 -51.51
N THR A 18 19.30 -3.44 -51.83
CA THR A 18 20.16 -4.42 -51.14
C THR A 18 21.42 -3.77 -50.58
N GLY A 19 21.19 -2.81 -49.68
CA GLY A 19 22.20 -2.34 -48.74
C GLY A 19 22.35 -3.31 -47.56
N CYS A 20 23.37 -4.16 -47.64
CA CYS A 20 23.96 -4.89 -46.52
C CYS A 20 24.09 -4.03 -45.27
N GLY A 21 23.67 -4.55 -44.11
CA GLY A 21 23.98 -3.91 -42.83
C GLY A 21 23.19 -4.46 -41.66
N ILE A 22 23.57 -5.65 -41.19
CA ILE A 22 23.20 -6.26 -39.89
C ILE A 22 23.56 -5.34 -38.67
N GLN A 23 24.10 -4.15 -38.92
CA GLN A 23 24.39 -3.11 -37.92
C GLN A 23 23.21 -2.20 -37.56
N SER A 24 22.12 -2.17 -38.34
CA SER A 24 20.99 -1.26 -38.05
C SER A 24 20.05 -1.78 -36.94
N VAL A 25 19.85 -3.09 -36.81
CA VAL A 25 18.93 -3.65 -35.81
C VAL A 25 19.55 -3.61 -34.41
N SER A 26 20.86 -3.86 -34.27
CA SER A 26 21.55 -3.77 -32.98
C SER A 26 21.73 -2.32 -32.52
N ASN A 27 22.00 -1.39 -33.43
CA ASN A 27 22.08 0.03 -33.10
C ASN A 27 20.70 0.63 -32.85
N SER A 28 19.66 0.24 -33.60
CA SER A 28 18.27 0.63 -33.31
C SER A 28 17.81 0.05 -31.97
N TRP A 29 18.08 -1.22 -31.67
CA TRP A 29 17.81 -1.83 -30.36
C TRP A 29 18.56 -1.15 -29.22
N LYS A 30 19.85 -0.82 -29.38
CA LYS A 30 20.64 -0.04 -28.40
C LYS A 30 20.09 1.37 -28.23
N ARG A 31 19.64 2.02 -29.31
CA ARG A 31 19.08 3.37 -29.28
C ARG A 31 17.69 3.39 -28.66
N THR A 32 16.85 2.39 -28.93
CA THR A 32 15.54 2.18 -28.28
C THR A 32 15.70 1.81 -26.81
N LYS A 33 16.64 0.94 -26.43
CA LYS A 33 17.00 0.68 -25.02
C LYS A 33 17.54 1.92 -24.32
N LYS A 34 18.39 2.71 -24.99
CA LYS A 34 18.94 3.97 -24.44
C LYS A 34 17.83 5.01 -24.25
N PHE A 35 16.87 5.11 -25.18
CA PHE A 35 15.68 5.96 -25.02
C PHE A 35 14.76 5.45 -23.90
N TYR A 36 14.48 4.13 -23.85
CA TYR A 36 13.71 3.51 -22.77
C TYR A 36 14.36 3.73 -21.39
N GLY A 37 15.68 3.56 -21.28
CA GLY A 37 16.42 3.72 -20.04
C GLY A 37 16.71 5.17 -19.62
N SER A 38 16.52 6.16 -20.50
CA SER A 38 16.72 7.58 -20.17
C SER A 38 15.43 8.35 -19.90
N TYR A 39 14.29 7.87 -20.43
CA TYR A 39 13.01 8.57 -20.33
C TYR A 39 11.87 7.78 -19.69
N ILE A 40 11.89 6.45 -19.73
CA ILE A 40 10.76 5.62 -19.24
C ILE A 40 11.14 4.85 -17.98
N ASN A 41 12.38 4.38 -17.87
CA ASN A 41 12.89 3.65 -16.72
C ASN A 41 14.33 4.08 -16.45
N LYS A 42 14.52 5.31 -15.95
CA LYS A 42 15.83 5.71 -15.42
C LYS A 42 16.14 4.69 -14.31
N PRO A 43 17.23 3.89 -14.42
CA PRO A 43 17.64 3.09 -13.29
C PRO A 43 17.82 4.06 -12.13
N ALA A 44 17.27 3.74 -10.96
CA ALA A 44 17.50 4.50 -9.75
C ALA A 44 19.01 4.42 -9.45
N CYS A 45 19.78 5.36 -10.00
CA CYS A 45 21.16 5.54 -9.63
C CYS A 45 21.11 6.17 -8.26
N ILE A 46 21.26 5.36 -7.21
CA ILE A 46 21.47 5.85 -5.86
C ILE A 46 22.75 6.67 -5.92
N ASN A 47 22.61 7.98 -5.81
CA ASN A 47 23.74 8.88 -5.81
C ASN A 47 24.39 8.80 -4.42
N TYR A 48 25.40 7.94 -4.26
CA TYR A 48 26.09 7.76 -2.98
C TYR A 48 26.84 9.02 -2.50
N SER A 49 26.97 10.06 -3.34
CA SER A 49 27.51 11.36 -2.93
C SER A 49 26.49 12.28 -2.29
N ASP A 50 25.19 11.99 -2.44
CA ASP A 50 24.13 12.64 -1.69
C ASP A 50 24.06 11.96 -0.31
N THR A 51 25.05 12.26 0.53
CA THR A 51 24.92 12.10 1.98
C THR A 51 24.01 13.20 2.52
N ASP A 52 22.87 13.44 1.88
CA ASP A 52 21.77 14.14 2.52
C ASP A 52 21.36 13.22 3.66
N LYS A 53 21.73 13.62 4.88
CA LYS A 53 21.18 13.01 6.07
C LYS A 53 19.67 13.05 5.88
N LEU A 54 19.04 11.88 5.83
CA LEU A 54 17.59 11.77 5.84
C LEU A 54 17.04 12.74 6.89
N ASP A 55 16.01 13.52 6.55
CA ASP A 55 15.40 14.43 7.51
C ASP A 55 15.02 13.59 8.73
N GLU A 56 15.39 14.06 9.93
CA GLU A 56 15.17 13.34 11.18
C GLU A 56 13.70 12.93 11.32
N LYS A 57 12.79 13.77 10.80
CA LYS A 57 11.34 13.55 10.80
C LYS A 57 10.93 12.40 9.88
N ASP A 58 11.57 12.25 8.73
CA ASP A 58 11.34 11.13 7.82
C ASP A 58 11.76 9.82 8.50
N VAL A 59 12.91 9.84 9.18
CA VAL A 59 13.41 8.68 9.94
C VAL A 59 12.47 8.33 11.10
N ILE A 60 11.96 9.34 11.82
CA ILE A 60 11.01 9.15 12.91
C ILE A 60 9.69 8.57 12.39
N LEU A 61 9.12 9.11 11.31
CA LEU A 61 7.87 8.60 10.77
C LEU A 61 8.05 7.18 10.23
N ALA A 62 9.12 6.94 9.48
CA ALA A 62 9.45 5.62 8.93
C ALA A 62 9.58 4.58 10.04
N SER A 63 10.31 4.88 11.12
CA SER A 63 10.47 3.94 12.24
C SER A 63 9.14 3.63 12.94
N ARG A 64 8.23 4.61 13.01
CA ARG A 64 6.87 4.45 13.58
C ARG A 64 5.92 3.65 12.69
N MET A 65 6.03 3.72 11.37
CA MET A 65 5.13 2.99 10.48
C MET A 65 5.64 1.63 10.01
N MET A 66 6.97 1.39 10.07
CA MET A 66 7.62 0.23 9.46
C MET A 66 7.01 -1.12 9.86
N GLY A 67 6.65 -1.30 11.13
CA GLY A 67 6.04 -2.56 11.59
C GLY A 67 4.68 -2.83 10.97
N ILE A 68 3.85 -1.79 10.87
CA ILE A 68 2.53 -1.84 10.22
C ILE A 68 2.71 -2.08 8.73
N ASP A 69 3.59 -1.31 8.08
CA ASP A 69 3.84 -1.41 6.64
C ASP A 69 4.34 -2.81 6.24
N THR A 70 5.22 -3.41 7.05
CA THR A 70 5.70 -4.77 6.85
C THR A 70 4.57 -5.81 6.85
N GLN A 71 3.62 -5.69 7.79
CA GLN A 71 2.48 -6.60 7.87
C GLN A 71 1.54 -6.43 6.67
N LEU A 72 1.29 -5.18 6.27
CA LEU A 72 0.43 -4.87 5.14
C LEU A 72 1.04 -5.38 3.82
N GLU A 73 2.34 -5.18 3.61
CA GLU A 73 3.04 -5.70 2.44
C GLU A 73 3.08 -7.24 2.42
N ALA A 74 3.28 -7.87 3.58
CA ALA A 74 3.25 -9.32 3.70
C ALA A 74 1.86 -9.88 3.32
N LEU A 75 0.78 -9.26 3.78
CA LEU A 75 -0.59 -9.62 3.39
C LEU A 75 -0.80 -9.43 1.89
N GLN A 76 -0.40 -8.29 1.32
CA GLN A 76 -0.54 -8.03 -0.11
C GLN A 76 0.14 -9.11 -0.95
N ARG A 77 1.40 -9.44 -0.61
CA ARG A 77 2.15 -10.50 -1.29
C ARG A 77 1.47 -11.85 -1.13
N TYR A 78 0.95 -12.16 0.05
CA TYR A 78 0.22 -13.42 0.28
C TYR A 78 -1.00 -13.53 -0.63
N LEU A 79 -1.83 -12.49 -0.70
CA LEU A 79 -3.04 -12.48 -1.51
C LEU A 79 -2.73 -12.53 -3.02
N GLN A 80 -1.69 -11.83 -3.48
CA GLN A 80 -1.28 -11.83 -4.89
C GLN A 80 -0.73 -13.17 -5.37
N ASN A 81 -0.10 -13.94 -4.48
CA ASN A 81 0.48 -15.24 -4.80
C ASN A 81 -0.56 -16.39 -4.71
N SER A 82 -1.80 -16.09 -4.32
CA SER A 82 -2.86 -17.10 -4.27
C SER A 82 -3.44 -17.34 -5.66
N ASP A 83 -3.01 -18.43 -6.30
CA ASP A 83 -3.48 -18.81 -7.65
C ASP A 83 -4.83 -19.53 -7.64
N LYS A 84 -5.22 -20.10 -6.50
CA LYS A 84 -6.42 -20.95 -6.38
C LYS A 84 -7.55 -20.22 -5.68
N PRO A 85 -8.82 -20.52 -6.03
CA PRO A 85 -9.95 -20.11 -5.21
C PRO A 85 -9.76 -20.52 -3.74
N PRO A 86 -10.14 -19.65 -2.79
CA PRO A 86 -9.96 -19.94 -1.37
C PRO A 86 -10.80 -21.15 -0.95
N SER A 87 -10.15 -22.15 -0.33
CA SER A 87 -10.79 -23.23 0.42
C SER A 87 -10.82 -22.90 1.92
N ASP A 88 -11.66 -23.60 2.67
CA ASP A 88 -11.73 -23.46 4.14
C ASP A 88 -10.36 -23.60 4.81
N GLU A 89 -9.57 -24.60 4.40
CA GLU A 89 -8.20 -24.80 4.90
C GLU A 89 -7.28 -23.60 4.60
N SER A 90 -7.40 -23.00 3.41
CA SER A 90 -6.60 -21.83 3.05
C SER A 90 -7.02 -20.56 3.80
N ILE A 91 -8.32 -20.42 4.11
CA ILE A 91 -8.84 -19.31 4.92
C ILE A 91 -8.33 -19.44 6.36
N ILE A 92 -8.39 -20.63 6.94
CA ILE A 92 -7.84 -20.90 8.27
C ILE A 92 -6.34 -20.61 8.29
N ALA A 93 -5.58 -21.06 7.29
CA ALA A 93 -4.15 -20.77 7.19
C ALA A 93 -3.86 -19.27 7.07
N LEU A 94 -4.65 -18.54 6.29
CA LEU A 94 -4.54 -17.09 6.16
C LEU A 94 -4.78 -16.38 7.50
N LEU A 95 -5.87 -16.69 8.20
CA LEU A 95 -6.20 -16.07 9.49
C LEU A 95 -5.16 -16.41 10.58
N ASN A 96 -4.60 -17.62 10.56
CA ASN A 96 -3.50 -17.99 11.45
C ASN A 96 -2.18 -17.26 11.11
N THR A 97 -1.94 -16.99 9.83
CA THR A 97 -0.73 -16.25 9.38
C THR A 97 -0.84 -14.77 9.73
N PHE A 98 -2.05 -14.20 9.64
CA PHE A 98 -2.32 -12.79 9.91
C PHE A 98 -3.40 -12.67 11.00
N PRO A 99 -3.07 -12.91 12.28
CA PRO A 99 -4.04 -12.93 13.37
C PRO A 99 -4.68 -11.57 13.67
N TRP A 100 -4.13 -10.49 13.10
CA TRP A 100 -4.70 -9.14 13.17
C TRP A 100 -5.84 -8.90 12.18
N LEU A 101 -6.09 -9.82 11.22
CA LEU A 101 -7.27 -9.75 10.36
C LEU A 101 -8.54 -9.84 11.20
N SER A 102 -9.54 -9.02 10.86
CA SER A 102 -10.86 -9.08 11.50
C SER A 102 -11.76 -10.11 10.83
N GLY A 103 -11.55 -10.39 9.54
CA GLY A 103 -12.19 -11.52 8.86
C GLY A 103 -12.02 -11.51 7.35
N VAL A 104 -12.77 -12.39 6.70
CA VAL A 104 -12.83 -12.54 5.24
C VAL A 104 -14.27 -12.55 4.74
N VAL A 105 -14.45 -12.14 3.50
CA VAL A 105 -15.75 -12.08 2.81
C VAL A 105 -15.55 -12.56 1.37
N LEU A 106 -16.46 -13.39 0.88
CA LEU A 106 -16.53 -13.76 -0.54
C LEU A 106 -17.78 -13.14 -1.15
N ILE A 107 -17.59 -12.35 -2.21
CA ILE A 107 -18.65 -11.55 -2.84
C ILE A 107 -18.74 -11.92 -4.32
N GLU A 108 -19.95 -12.10 -4.85
CA GLU A 108 -20.18 -12.24 -6.28
C GLU A 108 -19.87 -10.94 -7.07
N PRO A 109 -19.62 -11.01 -8.39
CA PRO A 109 -19.42 -9.82 -9.23
C PRO A 109 -20.60 -8.83 -9.23
N ASN A 110 -21.81 -9.29 -8.91
CA ASN A 110 -23.01 -8.46 -8.76
C ASN A 110 -23.13 -7.79 -7.36
N GLY A 111 -22.17 -8.05 -6.46
CA GLY A 111 -22.14 -7.53 -5.10
C GLY A 111 -22.96 -8.35 -4.08
N GLU A 112 -23.44 -9.54 -4.42
CA GLU A 112 -24.09 -10.43 -3.46
C GLU A 112 -23.08 -11.16 -2.56
N LEU A 113 -23.40 -11.28 -1.29
CA LEU A 113 -22.56 -11.97 -0.31
C LEU A 113 -22.71 -13.49 -0.48
N ILE A 114 -21.61 -14.19 -0.74
CA ILE A 114 -21.57 -15.66 -0.83
C ILE A 114 -21.31 -16.26 0.54
N ALA A 115 -20.28 -15.76 1.23
CA ALA A 115 -19.81 -16.28 2.50
C ALA A 115 -19.04 -15.21 3.26
N GLN A 116 -19.03 -15.31 4.58
CA GLN A 116 -18.28 -14.44 5.48
C GLN A 116 -17.77 -15.25 6.68
N GLU A 117 -16.54 -14.99 7.08
CA GLU A 117 -15.96 -15.51 8.33
C GLU A 117 -15.31 -14.34 9.10
N PRO A 118 -15.73 -14.05 10.35
CA PRO A 118 -16.85 -14.67 11.09
C PRO A 118 -18.22 -14.28 10.51
N GLU A 119 -19.19 -15.20 10.62
CA GLU A 119 -20.54 -15.01 10.08
C GLU A 119 -21.26 -13.75 10.60
N ASN A 120 -21.96 -13.04 9.70
CA ASN A 120 -22.87 -11.93 10.01
C ASN A 120 -22.22 -10.72 10.70
N LEU A 121 -20.91 -10.49 10.52
CA LEU A 121 -20.22 -9.34 11.14
C LEU A 121 -20.34 -8.04 10.32
N LEU A 122 -20.54 -8.14 8.99
CA LEU A 122 -20.59 -6.98 8.09
C LEU A 122 -21.88 -7.02 7.26
N GLU A 123 -22.44 -5.84 7.03
CA GLU A 123 -23.58 -5.69 6.15
C GLU A 123 -23.13 -5.46 4.70
N LYS A 124 -24.02 -5.72 3.73
CA LYS A 124 -23.72 -5.46 2.31
C LYS A 124 -23.31 -4.00 2.05
N SER A 125 -23.91 -3.06 2.78
CA SER A 125 -23.56 -1.63 2.69
C SER A 125 -22.12 -1.36 3.08
N ASP A 126 -21.54 -2.12 4.01
CA ASP A 126 -20.15 -1.98 4.47
C ASP A 126 -19.12 -2.41 3.42
N LEU A 127 -19.57 -3.08 2.34
CA LEU A 127 -18.74 -3.60 1.26
C LEU A 127 -18.83 -2.76 -0.02
N ALA A 128 -19.68 -1.72 -0.03
CA ALA A 128 -19.98 -0.95 -1.24
C ALA A 128 -18.71 -0.40 -1.91
N LYS A 129 -17.80 0.20 -1.12
CA LYS A 129 -16.59 0.80 -1.67
C LYS A 129 -15.62 -0.22 -2.25
N ILE A 130 -15.43 -1.37 -1.60
CA ILE A 130 -14.49 -2.39 -2.09
C ILE A 130 -15.03 -3.11 -3.35
N ILE A 131 -16.34 -3.18 -3.51
CA ILE A 131 -16.98 -3.70 -4.73
C ILE A 131 -16.73 -2.75 -5.92
N GLU A 132 -16.82 -1.44 -5.69
CA GLU A 132 -16.59 -0.42 -6.72
C GLU A 132 -15.09 -0.15 -6.97
N ALA A 133 -14.23 -0.54 -6.03
CA ALA A 133 -12.80 -0.30 -6.10
C ALA A 133 -12.18 -0.95 -7.35
N LYS A 134 -11.30 -0.19 -7.99
CA LYS A 134 -10.53 -0.65 -9.15
C LYS A 134 -9.10 -0.92 -8.72
N PRO A 135 -8.44 -1.94 -9.28
CA PRO A 135 -7.02 -2.14 -9.02
C PRO A 135 -6.24 -0.90 -9.45
N ARG A 136 -5.17 -0.57 -8.71
CA ARG A 136 -4.29 0.55 -9.08
C ARG A 136 -3.46 0.26 -10.33
N GLY A 137 -3.06 -1.00 -10.49
CA GLY A 137 -2.29 -1.44 -11.63
C GLY A 137 -3.17 -1.75 -12.84
N LYS A 138 -2.53 -2.25 -13.89
CA LYS A 138 -3.20 -2.61 -15.16
C LYS A 138 -3.59 -4.08 -15.22
N MET A 139 -3.21 -4.89 -14.23
CA MET A 139 -3.48 -6.32 -14.25
C MET A 139 -4.84 -6.60 -13.60
N LEU A 140 -5.57 -7.53 -14.21
CA LEU A 140 -6.90 -7.92 -13.74
C LEU A 140 -6.90 -8.55 -12.34
N ARG A 141 -5.75 -9.08 -11.90
CA ARG A 141 -5.53 -9.73 -10.60
C ARG A 141 -4.89 -8.82 -9.55
N ASP A 142 -4.63 -7.55 -9.89
CA ASP A 142 -4.07 -6.61 -8.93
C ASP A 142 -5.02 -6.39 -7.75
N ILE A 143 -4.42 -6.11 -6.60
CA ILE A 143 -5.13 -5.82 -5.36
C ILE A 143 -5.97 -4.56 -5.52
N ARG A 144 -7.21 -4.65 -5.05
CA ARG A 144 -8.07 -3.51 -4.75
C ARG A 144 -8.03 -3.25 -3.26
N ALA A 145 -8.15 -2.00 -2.88
CA ALA A 145 -8.30 -1.61 -1.50
C ALA A 145 -9.33 -0.49 -1.36
N ALA A 146 -9.95 -0.43 -0.19
CA ALA A 146 -10.87 0.62 0.19
C ALA A 146 -10.84 0.84 1.70
N VAL A 147 -11.11 2.07 2.14
CA VAL A 147 -11.47 2.39 3.52
C VAL A 147 -12.95 2.74 3.60
N GLN A 148 -13.64 2.12 4.55
CA GLN A 148 -15.05 2.40 4.79
C GLN A 148 -15.37 2.40 6.29
N GLU A 149 -16.12 3.41 6.71
CA GLU A 149 -16.77 3.44 8.01
C GLU A 149 -17.90 2.41 8.03
N THR A 150 -17.93 1.55 9.04
CA THR A 150 -18.97 0.53 9.22
C THR A 150 -19.67 0.71 10.57
N SER A 151 -20.72 -0.06 10.82
CA SER A 151 -21.44 -0.04 12.11
C SER A 151 -20.58 -0.41 13.33
N ILE A 152 -19.43 -1.06 13.09
CA ILE A 152 -18.48 -1.53 14.11
C ILE A 152 -17.13 -0.79 14.01
N GLY A 153 -17.12 0.39 13.41
CA GLY A 153 -15.96 1.26 13.25
C GLY A 153 -15.28 1.18 11.88
N PRO A 154 -14.25 1.99 11.64
CA PRO A 154 -13.61 2.12 10.34
C PRO A 154 -12.80 0.87 10.00
N LYS A 155 -13.05 0.29 8.82
CA LYS A 155 -12.35 -0.89 8.33
C LYS A 155 -11.54 -0.58 7.07
N VAL A 156 -10.40 -1.26 6.96
CA VAL A 156 -9.62 -1.35 5.72
C VAL A 156 -9.95 -2.68 5.05
N PHE A 157 -10.23 -2.64 3.76
CA PHE A 157 -10.56 -3.81 2.95
C PHE A 157 -9.51 -4.01 1.87
N PHE A 158 -8.98 -5.22 1.73
CA PHE A 158 -8.25 -5.64 0.52
C PHE A 158 -9.08 -6.67 -0.22
N SER A 159 -9.06 -6.62 -1.55
CA SER A 159 -9.66 -7.67 -2.35
C SER A 159 -8.84 -8.09 -3.54
N VAL A 160 -8.89 -9.39 -3.81
CA VAL A 160 -8.37 -10.02 -5.01
C VAL A 160 -9.50 -10.73 -5.75
N PRO A 161 -9.52 -10.69 -7.09
CA PRO A 161 -10.54 -11.36 -7.87
C PRO A 161 -10.24 -12.85 -7.99
N VAL A 162 -11.25 -13.67 -7.74
CA VAL A 162 -11.21 -15.11 -7.89
C VAL A 162 -11.73 -15.47 -9.28
N TYR A 163 -10.88 -16.13 -10.05
CA TYR A 163 -11.22 -16.63 -11.37
C TYR A 163 -11.38 -18.14 -11.33
N VAL A 164 -12.41 -18.63 -12.02
CA VAL A 164 -12.53 -20.03 -12.41
C VAL A 164 -12.52 -20.03 -13.93
N ASP A 165 -11.56 -20.75 -14.51
CA ASP A 165 -11.18 -20.66 -15.92
C ASP A 165 -10.81 -19.21 -16.32
N SER A 166 -11.61 -18.58 -17.16
CA SER A 166 -11.41 -17.18 -17.62
C SER A 166 -12.42 -16.19 -17.03
N ASP A 167 -13.38 -16.68 -16.25
CA ASP A 167 -14.45 -15.85 -15.70
C ASP A 167 -14.14 -15.45 -14.25
N MET A 168 -14.29 -14.16 -13.94
CA MET A 168 -14.28 -13.70 -12.56
C MET A 168 -15.57 -14.20 -11.89
N LYS A 169 -15.43 -15.09 -10.90
CA LYS A 169 -16.57 -15.69 -10.18
C LYS A 169 -16.85 -15.01 -8.86
N ALA A 170 -15.85 -14.37 -8.25
CA ALA A 170 -16.01 -13.67 -6.98
C ALA A 170 -14.89 -12.65 -6.76
N LEU A 171 -15.10 -11.79 -5.78
CA LEU A 171 -14.05 -11.04 -5.07
C LEU A 171 -13.83 -11.71 -3.72
N PHE A 172 -12.60 -12.14 -3.47
CA PHE A 172 -12.17 -12.54 -2.14
C PHE A 172 -11.66 -11.30 -1.42
N VAL A 173 -12.33 -10.93 -0.34
CA VAL A 173 -12.09 -9.73 0.44
C VAL A 173 -11.57 -10.13 1.81
N VAL A 174 -10.53 -9.46 2.29
CA VAL A 174 -10.13 -9.49 3.69
C VAL A 174 -10.30 -8.11 4.29
N TYR A 175 -10.63 -8.05 5.57
CA TYR A 175 -10.84 -6.78 6.26
C TYR A 175 -10.23 -6.80 7.67
N PHE A 176 -9.85 -5.63 8.14
CA PHE A 176 -9.15 -5.47 9.40
C PHE A 176 -9.25 -4.06 9.96
N ASP A 177 -8.91 -3.98 11.24
CA ASP A 177 -8.78 -2.76 12.03
C ASP A 177 -7.30 -2.38 12.13
N ILE A 178 -6.95 -1.15 11.79
CA ILE A 178 -5.56 -0.65 11.92
C ILE A 178 -5.12 -0.66 13.39
N GLU A 179 -6.04 -0.51 14.33
CA GLU A 179 -5.76 -0.66 15.76
C GLU A 179 -5.03 -1.96 16.09
N LYS A 180 -5.44 -3.11 15.53
CA LYS A 180 -4.76 -4.38 15.79
C LYS A 180 -3.35 -4.43 15.18
N LEU A 181 -3.14 -3.73 14.07
CA LEU A 181 -1.82 -3.59 13.44
C LEU A 181 -0.89 -2.67 14.24
N SER A 182 -1.43 -1.74 15.02
CA SER A 182 -0.65 -0.82 15.84
C SER A 182 0.29 -1.53 16.82
N LEU A 183 -0.07 -2.75 17.25
CA LEU A 183 0.72 -3.64 18.11
C LEU A 183 2.03 -4.12 17.48
N TYR A 184 2.14 -4.06 16.15
CA TYR A 184 3.35 -4.43 15.43
C TYR A 184 4.34 -3.26 15.29
N SER A 185 4.01 -2.09 15.82
CA SER A 185 4.92 -0.94 15.86
C SER A 185 5.11 -0.44 17.30
N PRO A 186 6.35 -0.44 17.83
CA PRO A 186 6.63 -0.05 19.22
C PRO A 186 6.39 1.44 19.52
N TYR A 187 6.12 2.25 18.49
CA TYR A 187 5.90 3.70 18.62
C TYR A 187 4.56 4.15 18.03
N SER A 188 3.61 3.21 17.91
CA SER A 188 2.30 3.46 17.30
C SER A 188 1.41 4.45 18.07
N LYS A 189 1.65 4.64 19.38
CA LYS A 189 0.96 5.68 20.18
C LYS A 189 1.18 7.09 19.63
N ALA A 190 2.37 7.34 19.07
CA ALA A 190 2.74 8.64 18.53
C ALA A 190 2.50 8.72 17.01
N LEU A 191 1.58 7.92 16.49
CA LEU A 191 1.23 7.81 15.08
C LEU A 191 -0.27 8.07 14.91
N VAL A 192 -0.63 8.85 13.89
CA VAL A 192 -2.00 9.01 13.41
C VAL A 192 -2.06 8.40 12.01
N ILE A 193 -3.00 7.48 11.79
CA ILE A 193 -3.26 6.82 10.51
C ILE A 193 -4.69 7.12 10.11
N PHE A 194 -4.87 7.60 8.89
CA PHE A 194 -6.20 7.90 8.38
C PHE A 194 -6.22 7.86 6.85
N SER A 195 -7.41 7.92 6.30
CA SER A 195 -7.69 8.16 4.88
C SER A 195 -8.58 9.39 4.77
N PRO A 196 -8.72 10.01 3.59
CA PRO A 196 -9.70 11.08 3.39
C PRO A 196 -11.12 10.70 3.85
N GLU A 197 -11.44 9.42 3.87
CA GLU A 197 -12.77 8.91 4.18
C GLU A 197 -13.00 8.61 5.67
N ALA A 198 -11.96 8.29 6.43
CA ALA A 198 -12.08 7.92 7.85
C ALA A 198 -10.74 7.97 8.59
N VAL A 199 -10.79 8.27 9.89
CA VAL A 199 -9.67 8.13 10.83
C VAL A 199 -9.54 6.67 11.23
N LEU A 200 -8.40 6.05 10.95
CA LEU A 200 -8.19 4.61 11.17
C LEU A 200 -7.56 4.32 12.54
N TRP A 201 -6.70 5.23 13.00
CA TRP A 201 -6.00 5.16 14.27
C TRP A 201 -5.47 6.54 14.64
N SER A 202 -5.73 7.04 15.83
CA SER A 202 -5.22 8.35 16.28
C SER A 202 -4.13 8.24 17.34
N GLY A 203 -3.72 7.02 17.68
CA GLY A 203 -2.73 6.78 18.72
C GLY A 203 -3.21 7.35 20.05
N GLN A 204 -2.34 8.12 20.70
CA GLN A 204 -2.68 8.80 21.95
C GLN A 204 -3.42 10.11 21.73
N PHE A 205 -3.62 10.59 20.50
CA PHE A 205 -4.12 11.94 20.24
C PHE A 205 -5.64 11.97 20.04
N SER A 206 -6.28 13.05 20.48
CA SER A 206 -7.62 13.39 19.96
C SER A 206 -7.49 13.98 18.55
N PHE A 207 -7.99 13.27 17.52
CA PHE A 207 -7.77 13.65 16.12
C PHE A 207 -8.26 15.07 15.80
N GLU A 208 -9.44 15.44 16.30
CA GLU A 208 -10.09 16.73 16.06
C GLU A 208 -9.28 17.93 16.59
N ASP A 209 -8.42 17.70 17.59
CA ASP A 209 -7.58 18.73 18.19
C ASP A 209 -6.20 18.89 17.49
N THR A 210 -5.89 18.00 16.55
CA THR A 210 -4.66 18.06 15.76
C THR A 210 -4.80 19.03 14.57
N PRO A 211 -3.68 19.49 13.97
CA PRO A 211 -3.74 20.22 12.70
C PRO A 211 -4.35 19.40 11.56
N LEU A 212 -4.30 18.06 11.65
CA LEU A 212 -4.73 17.15 10.57
C LEU A 212 -6.23 17.27 10.26
N ALA A 213 -7.08 17.48 11.27
CA ALA A 213 -8.54 17.50 11.11
C ALA A 213 -9.07 18.69 10.26
N LYS A 214 -8.29 19.76 10.12
CA LYS A 214 -8.73 21.01 9.47
C LYS A 214 -8.35 21.08 7.99
N GLU A 215 -7.61 20.10 7.51
CA GLU A 215 -7.02 20.12 6.17
C GLU A 215 -7.95 19.49 5.13
N ASN A 216 -7.89 20.01 3.90
CA ASN A 216 -8.57 19.38 2.76
C ASN A 216 -7.67 18.30 2.16
N TRP A 217 -7.75 17.08 2.73
CA TRP A 217 -6.93 15.96 2.33
C TRP A 217 -7.10 15.55 0.86
N GLU A 218 -8.32 15.60 0.32
CA GLU A 218 -8.54 15.31 -1.10
C GLU A 218 -7.77 16.27 -2.03
N SER A 219 -7.61 17.53 -1.64
CA SER A 219 -6.83 18.50 -2.40
C SER A 219 -5.33 18.37 -2.15
N LEU A 220 -4.90 18.07 -0.93
CA LEU A 220 -3.49 17.92 -0.57
C LEU A 220 -2.86 16.71 -1.27
N LEU A 221 -3.52 15.56 -1.20
CA LEU A 221 -2.99 14.28 -1.72
C LEU A 221 -2.88 14.26 -3.26
N LYS A 222 -3.62 15.13 -3.96
CA LYS A 222 -3.45 15.32 -5.42
C LYS A 222 -2.09 15.91 -5.79
N ASN A 223 -1.50 16.70 -4.90
CA ASN A 223 -0.34 17.54 -5.21
C ASN A 223 0.93 17.08 -4.49
N SER A 224 0.81 16.25 -3.45
CA SER A 224 1.94 15.88 -2.60
C SER A 224 1.71 14.52 -1.94
N VAL A 225 2.79 13.78 -1.77
CA VAL A 225 2.81 12.49 -1.05
C VAL A 225 3.36 12.62 0.36
N SER A 226 3.88 13.78 0.74
CA SER A 226 4.31 14.09 2.10
C SER A 226 4.26 15.58 2.34
N GLY A 227 4.26 15.99 3.60
CA GLY A 227 4.21 17.40 3.95
C GLY A 227 4.12 17.66 5.44
N ARG A 228 3.87 18.93 5.76
CA ARG A 228 3.66 19.41 7.14
C ARG A 228 2.35 20.16 7.21
N VAL A 229 1.66 19.99 8.33
CA VAL A 229 0.44 20.73 8.65
C VAL A 229 0.55 21.25 10.07
N SER A 230 0.14 22.49 10.28
CA SER A 230 0.42 23.20 11.53
C SER A 230 -0.76 24.04 11.95
N ASN A 231 -1.00 24.11 13.26
CA ASN A 231 -1.98 24.99 13.87
C ASN A 231 -1.39 25.61 15.16
N GLN A 232 -2.22 26.27 15.96
CA GLN A 232 -1.78 26.88 17.22
C GLN A 232 -1.28 25.87 18.28
N ASN A 233 -1.67 24.60 18.19
CA ASN A 233 -1.29 23.54 19.14
C ASN A 233 0.05 22.89 18.78
N GLY A 234 0.44 22.92 17.50
CA GLY A 234 1.69 22.34 17.03
C GLY A 234 1.73 22.02 15.54
N GLU A 235 2.68 21.15 15.18
CA GLU A 235 2.95 20.72 13.81
C GLU A 235 2.99 19.19 13.72
N PHE A 236 2.40 18.65 12.66
CA PHE A 236 2.53 17.26 12.24
C PHE A 236 3.28 17.17 10.93
N PHE A 237 4.10 16.13 10.80
CA PHE A 237 4.65 15.67 9.54
C PHE A 237 3.85 14.46 9.06
N TRP A 238 3.56 14.40 7.77
CA TRP A 238 2.76 13.33 7.19
C TRP A 238 3.39 12.78 5.90
N LEU A 239 3.12 11.51 5.64
CA LEU A 239 3.48 10.76 4.44
C LEU A 239 2.25 9.96 4.01
N SER A 240 1.88 10.05 2.74
CA SER A 240 0.89 9.18 2.13
C SER A 240 1.57 7.95 1.53
N HIS A 241 0.95 6.81 1.78
CA HIS A 241 1.34 5.53 1.23
C HIS A 241 0.12 4.88 0.59
N PHE A 242 0.32 4.29 -0.58
CA PHE A 242 -0.76 3.64 -1.30
C PHE A 242 -0.75 2.15 -1.04
N ILE A 243 -1.92 1.65 -0.71
CA ILE A 243 -2.17 0.24 -0.48
C ILE A 243 -3.22 -0.18 -1.50
N GLY A 244 -2.85 -1.03 -2.46
CA GLY A 244 -3.67 -1.20 -3.67
C GLY A 244 -3.91 0.16 -4.34
N ASN A 245 -5.18 0.53 -4.53
CA ASN A 245 -5.61 1.85 -5.03
C ASN A 245 -6.00 2.85 -3.93
N GLN A 246 -6.01 2.43 -2.68
CA GLN A 246 -6.39 3.27 -1.55
C GLN A 246 -5.16 4.03 -1.05
N GLU A 247 -5.30 5.34 -0.87
CA GLU A 247 -4.29 6.16 -0.24
C GLU A 247 -4.54 6.20 1.27
N ILE A 248 -3.49 5.93 2.05
CA ILE A 248 -3.49 5.99 3.51
C ILE A 248 -2.41 6.98 3.94
N VAL A 249 -2.75 7.86 4.86
CA VAL A 249 -1.85 8.87 5.41
C VAL A 249 -1.36 8.41 6.77
N PHE A 250 -0.04 8.42 6.94
CA PHE A 250 0.66 8.24 8.20
C PHE A 250 1.18 9.59 8.64
N ALA A 251 0.91 9.98 9.88
CA ALA A 251 1.32 11.25 10.43
C ALA A 251 1.89 11.11 11.84
N THR A 252 2.83 11.99 12.15
CA THR A 252 3.53 12.03 13.43
C THR A 252 3.66 13.48 13.90
N PRO A 253 3.53 13.76 15.22
CA PRO A 253 3.83 15.08 15.74
C PRO A 253 5.32 15.37 15.54
N VAL A 254 5.59 16.62 15.22
CA VAL A 254 6.94 17.18 15.11
C VAL A 254 7.24 18.09 16.30
N SER A 255 6.26 18.90 16.69
CA SER A 255 6.35 19.83 17.80
C SER A 255 4.95 20.20 18.29
N GLY A 256 4.83 20.65 19.53
CA GLY A 256 3.57 21.08 20.13
C GLY A 256 3.14 20.23 21.31
N LYS A 257 1.95 20.54 21.82
CA LYS A 257 1.26 19.77 22.86
C LYS A 257 -0.15 19.52 22.39
N PHE A 258 -0.53 18.27 22.34
CA PHE A 258 -1.83 17.83 21.84
C PHE A 258 -2.63 17.22 22.97
N PHE A 259 -3.95 17.28 22.87
CA PHE A 259 -4.82 16.60 23.81
C PHE A 259 -4.70 15.09 23.59
N GLU A 260 -4.59 14.36 24.69
CA GLU A 260 -4.41 12.91 24.67
C GLU A 260 -5.68 12.18 25.11
N GLU A 261 -6.04 11.12 24.38
CA GLU A 261 -7.13 10.22 24.70
C GLU A 261 -6.58 8.89 25.22
N THR A 262 -6.66 8.72 26.55
CA THR A 262 -5.97 7.62 27.26
C THR A 262 -6.53 6.23 26.97
N ASN A 263 -7.76 6.13 26.46
CA ASN A 263 -8.45 4.84 26.32
C ASN A 263 -8.07 4.08 25.05
N GLN A 264 -7.58 4.76 24.02
CA GLN A 264 -7.33 4.17 22.70
C GLN A 264 -6.02 3.37 22.65
N CYS A 265 -5.05 3.69 23.50
CA CYS A 265 -3.74 3.03 23.54
C CYS A 265 -3.65 1.82 24.49
N PHE A 266 -4.75 1.42 25.12
CA PHE A 266 -4.74 0.42 26.20
C PHE A 266 -4.05 -0.90 25.82
N LEU A 267 -4.30 -1.42 24.60
CA LEU A 267 -3.66 -2.67 24.16
C LEU A 267 -2.14 -2.50 23.95
N VAL A 268 -1.72 -1.33 23.45
CA VAL A 268 -0.30 -0.99 23.29
C VAL A 268 0.37 -0.84 24.66
N ASP A 269 -0.31 -0.21 25.62
CA ASP A 269 0.16 -0.10 27.01
C ASP A 269 0.37 -1.47 27.67
N LEU A 270 -0.56 -2.41 27.48
CA LEU A 270 -0.44 -3.77 28.02
C LEU A 270 0.77 -4.51 27.42
N GLN A 271 1.00 -4.37 26.11
CA GLN A 271 2.12 -5.03 25.45
C GLN A 271 3.47 -4.46 25.94
N GLU A 272 3.60 -3.13 26.01
CA GLU A 272 4.82 -2.48 26.53
C GLU A 272 5.13 -2.93 27.97
N ASN A 273 4.13 -2.97 28.84
CA ASN A 273 4.32 -3.42 30.23
C ASN A 273 4.78 -4.89 30.30
N THR A 274 4.23 -5.77 29.46
CA THR A 274 4.62 -7.18 29.40
C THR A 274 6.07 -7.36 28.92
N GLU A 275 6.49 -6.58 27.93
CA GLU A 275 7.87 -6.60 27.43
C GLU A 275 8.88 -6.11 28.48
N ILE A 276 8.52 -5.06 29.24
CA ILE A 276 9.35 -4.55 30.34
C ILE A 276 9.49 -5.60 31.46
N GLU A 277 8.40 -6.26 31.86
CA GLU A 277 8.45 -7.34 32.85
C GLU A 277 9.32 -8.52 32.40
N ALA A 278 9.22 -8.91 31.12
CA ALA A 278 10.04 -9.97 30.55
C ALA A 278 11.53 -9.61 30.54
N GLN A 279 11.88 -8.36 30.18
CA GLN A 279 13.26 -7.87 30.20
C GLN A 279 13.83 -7.83 31.63
N ASN A 280 13.07 -7.33 32.60
CA ASN A 280 13.50 -7.29 34.00
C ASN A 280 13.73 -8.69 34.57
N THR A 281 12.86 -9.65 34.22
CA THR A 281 13.01 -11.07 34.63
C THR A 281 14.28 -11.71 34.03
N LEU A 282 14.63 -11.37 32.78
CA LEU A 282 15.86 -11.87 32.15
C LEU A 282 17.12 -11.27 32.78
N LEU A 283 17.07 -9.99 33.17
CA LEU A 283 18.17 -9.31 33.86
C LEU A 283 18.37 -9.88 35.27
N GLU A 284 17.31 -10.08 36.06
CA GLU A 284 17.40 -10.67 37.40
C GLU A 284 17.98 -12.11 37.37
N ASN A 285 17.60 -12.92 36.38
CA ASN A 285 18.16 -14.26 36.20
C ASN A 285 19.61 -14.27 35.68
N SER A 286 20.08 -13.17 35.10
CA SER A 286 21.49 -13.02 34.66
C SER A 286 22.41 -12.55 35.79
N GLU A 287 21.86 -11.93 36.83
CA GLU A 287 22.60 -11.43 37.99
C GLU A 287 22.68 -12.45 39.15
N ASN A 288 21.92 -13.55 39.09
CA ASN A 288 21.96 -14.67 40.06
C ASN A 288 22.21 -16.02 39.35
N PRO A 289 23.47 -16.37 39.03
CA PRO A 289 23.84 -17.68 38.49
C PRO A 289 23.73 -18.83 39.51
#